data_AF-A0AAN9U939-F1
#
_entry.id   AF-A0AAN9U939-F1
#
_cell.length_a   1.000
_cell.length_b   1.000
_cell.length_c   1.000
_cell.angle_alpha   90.00
_cell.angle_beta   90.00
_cell.angle_gamma   90.00
#
_symmetry.space_group_name_H-M   'P 1'
#
loop_
_entity.id
_entity.type
_entity.pdbx_description
1 polymer ?
#
loop_
_entity_poly.entity_id
_entity_poly.type
_entity_poly.pdbx_seq_one_letter_code
_entity_poly.pdbx_strand_id
1 'polypeptide(L)'
;MIPDLKYSRSNTPDLVLKLNQVIDFLGNKENCPQLGHLTFDGSGLDGEQAYELNRLGYNPIDGISLRLIGTCDGDPIYDMVERCVSPVDVHVSHRPAYWFIDYGIIRRLHYVVAGGSMEVDFVDSGGDVLLMEWLSIDGYDRIFDDYHPQLPLMRERAQRLSYNFQLLQRLALTWRDTGELYLSSDPSDVDTLDVARIYFEENPCMELVTFRLRFPRLVEIEKVGHELKQTKRNMVEEPREDGWPNICP
;
A
#
# COMPACT_ATOMS: atom_id res chain seq x y z
N MET A 1 30.14 -8.23 4.65
CA MET A 1 30.48 -7.02 3.86
C MET A 1 30.18 -7.36 2.41
N ILE A 2 28.97 -7.04 1.94
CA ILE A 2 28.59 -7.22 0.54
C ILE A 2 29.21 -6.02 -0.20
N PRO A 3 29.89 -6.21 -1.34
CA PRO A 3 30.48 -5.09 -2.05
C PRO A 3 29.35 -4.20 -2.56
N ASP A 4 29.43 -2.90 -2.27
CA ASP A 4 28.66 -1.86 -2.94
C ASP A 4 28.79 -2.07 -4.45
N LEU A 5 27.72 -2.58 -5.08
CA LEU A 5 27.52 -2.42 -6.51
C LEU A 5 27.30 -0.93 -6.76
N LYS A 6 28.41 -0.19 -6.85
CA LYS A 6 28.44 1.16 -7.43
C LYS A 6 28.11 1.01 -8.91
N TYR A 7 26.83 0.90 -9.22
CA TYR A 7 26.34 1.25 -10.55
C TYR A 7 26.68 2.72 -10.73
N SER A 8 27.76 2.96 -11.47
CA SER A 8 28.07 4.24 -12.08
C SER A 8 26.82 4.68 -12.86
N ARG A 9 25.97 5.51 -12.26
CA ARG A 9 24.83 6.14 -12.92
C ARG A 9 25.42 7.15 -13.91
N SER A 10 25.77 6.69 -15.10
CA SER A 10 26.01 7.58 -16.23
C SER A 10 24.67 8.20 -16.58
N ASN A 11 24.50 9.47 -16.21
CA ASN A 11 23.34 10.28 -16.55
C ASN A 11 23.20 10.28 -18.08
N THR A 12 22.36 9.37 -18.59
CA THR A 12 22.26 9.10 -20.03
C THR A 12 21.34 10.17 -20.60
N PRO A 13 21.81 11.08 -21.48
CA PRO A 13 21.08 12.29 -21.86
C PRO A 13 19.69 12.07 -22.46
N ASP A 14 19.37 10.84 -22.88
CA ASP A 14 18.09 10.49 -23.53
C ASP A 14 17.24 9.50 -22.71
N LEU A 15 17.61 9.14 -21.48
CA LEU A 15 16.91 8.12 -20.70
C LEU A 15 15.43 8.48 -20.51
N VAL A 16 15.16 9.72 -20.10
CA VAL A 16 13.80 10.21 -19.84
C VAL A 16 12.96 10.20 -21.12
N LEU A 17 13.52 10.65 -22.25
CA LEU A 17 12.84 10.66 -23.54
C LEU A 17 12.48 9.23 -23.98
N LYS A 18 13.43 8.29 -23.89
CA LYS A 18 13.20 6.87 -24.24
C LYS A 18 12.16 6.24 -23.33
N LEU A 19 12.19 6.58 -22.03
CA LEU A 19 11.21 6.09 -21.08
C LEU A 19 9.80 6.64 -21.36
N ASN A 20 9.69 7.93 -21.70
CA ASN A 20 8.43 8.53 -22.12
C ASN A 20 7.85 7.81 -23.35
N GLN A 21 8.69 7.51 -24.35
CA GLN A 21 8.27 6.76 -25.54
C GLN A 21 7.75 5.35 -25.21
N VAL A 22 8.37 4.67 -24.24
CA VAL A 22 7.90 3.36 -23.77
C VAL A 22 6.54 3.51 -23.07
N ILE A 23 6.39 4.48 -22.18
CA ILE A 23 5.11 4.71 -21.49
C ILE A 23 4.02 5.11 -22.48
N ASP A 24 4.32 5.96 -23.46
CA ASP A 24 3.40 6.36 -24.53
C ASP A 24 2.94 5.17 -25.36
N PHE A 25 3.86 4.24 -25.65
CA PHE A 25 3.54 3.00 -26.36
C PHE A 25 2.62 2.11 -25.52
N LEU A 26 2.90 1.96 -24.22
CA LEU A 26 2.12 1.13 -23.30
C LEU A 26 0.72 1.71 -23.03
N GLY A 27 0.60 3.03 -22.87
CA GLY A 27 -0.68 3.71 -22.64
C GLY A 27 -1.62 3.70 -23.85
N ASN A 28 -1.09 3.46 -25.06
CA ASN A 28 -1.90 3.38 -26.26
C ASN A 28 -2.60 2.01 -26.38
N LYS A 29 -3.94 2.00 -26.24
CA LYS A 29 -4.77 0.78 -26.38
C LYS A 29 -4.77 0.16 -27.76
N GLU A 30 -4.47 0.89 -28.83
CA GLU A 30 -4.28 0.29 -30.16
C GLU A 30 -3.01 -0.57 -30.20
N ASN A 31 -1.95 -0.13 -29.51
CA ASN A 31 -0.68 -0.86 -29.43
C ASN A 31 -0.73 -1.99 -28.38
N CYS A 32 -1.40 -1.74 -27.26
CA CYS A 32 -1.43 -2.61 -26.09
C CYS A 32 -2.88 -2.85 -25.59
N PRO A 33 -3.76 -3.47 -26.40
CA PRO A 33 -5.18 -3.62 -26.07
C PRO A 33 -5.44 -4.45 -24.80
N GLN A 34 -4.50 -5.34 -24.47
CA GLN A 34 -4.60 -6.26 -23.32
C GLN A 34 -3.78 -5.79 -22.11
N LEU A 35 -3.24 -4.57 -22.10
CA LEU A 35 -2.52 -4.07 -20.92
C LEU A 35 -3.50 -3.91 -19.75
N GLY A 36 -3.46 -4.88 -18.84
CA GLY A 36 -4.28 -4.91 -17.62
C GLY A 36 -3.50 -4.57 -16.36
N HIS A 37 -2.18 -4.75 -16.37
CA HIS A 37 -1.30 -4.51 -15.23
C HIS A 37 -0.01 -3.83 -15.67
N LEU A 38 0.41 -2.81 -14.93
CA LEU A 38 1.70 -2.13 -15.11
C LEU A 38 2.45 -2.08 -13.77
N THR A 39 3.67 -2.61 -13.75
CA THR A 39 4.63 -2.36 -12.67
C THR A 39 5.69 -1.39 -13.18
N PHE A 40 5.92 -0.31 -12.44
CA PHE A 40 6.94 0.68 -12.72
C PHE A 40 7.87 0.84 -11.50
N ASP A 41 9.15 0.58 -11.72
CA ASP A 41 10.20 0.64 -10.69
C ASP A 41 11.13 1.81 -10.99
N GLY A 42 11.09 2.81 -10.11
CA GLY A 42 11.85 4.06 -10.21
C GLY A 42 13.30 3.95 -9.77
N SER A 43 13.77 2.79 -9.31
CA SER A 43 15.14 2.61 -8.79
C SER A 43 16.25 2.97 -9.77
N GLY A 44 15.95 2.99 -11.06
CA GLY A 44 16.86 3.43 -12.12
C GLY A 44 16.93 4.94 -12.35
N LEU A 45 15.98 5.72 -11.82
CA LEU A 45 15.89 7.17 -12.00
C LEU A 45 16.54 7.90 -10.81
N ASP A 46 17.09 9.07 -11.07
CA ASP A 46 17.27 10.09 -10.03
C ASP A 46 16.06 11.01 -9.94
N GLY A 47 15.99 11.84 -8.90
CA GLY A 47 14.83 12.69 -8.64
C GLY A 47 14.58 13.73 -9.75
N GLU A 48 15.62 14.23 -10.41
CA GLU A 48 15.46 15.19 -11.52
C GLU A 48 14.86 14.50 -12.74
N GLN A 49 15.33 13.29 -13.07
CA GLN A 49 14.81 12.49 -14.17
C GLN A 49 13.36 12.04 -13.93
N ALA A 50 13.00 11.66 -12.70
CA ALA A 50 11.63 11.30 -12.34
C ALA A 50 10.68 12.51 -12.48
N TYR A 51 11.12 13.69 -12.04
CA TYR A 51 10.35 14.93 -12.21
C TYR A 51 10.20 15.31 -13.69
N GLU A 52 11.28 15.17 -14.48
CA GLU A 52 11.24 15.44 -15.91
C GLU A 52 10.27 14.52 -16.65
N LEU A 53 10.23 13.23 -16.29
CA LEU A 53 9.29 12.25 -16.85
C LEU A 53 7.83 12.69 -16.67
N ASN A 54 7.44 13.13 -15.47
CA ASN A 54 6.08 13.61 -15.21
C ASN A 54 5.74 14.90 -15.95
N ARG A 55 6.75 15.75 -16.20
CA ARG A 55 6.59 17.01 -16.92
C ARG A 55 6.42 16.82 -18.43
N LEU A 56 7.08 15.83 -19.02
CA LEU A 56 7.00 15.59 -20.47
C LEU A 56 5.58 15.24 -20.93
N GLY A 57 4.78 14.65 -20.03
CA GLY A 57 3.40 14.27 -20.31
C GLY A 57 3.36 13.07 -21.26
N TYR A 58 3.00 11.92 -20.73
CA TYR A 58 2.79 10.71 -21.51
C TYR A 58 1.30 10.43 -21.71
N ASN A 59 0.98 9.62 -22.72
CA ASN A 59 -0.38 9.17 -22.99
C ASN A 59 -1.01 8.56 -21.72
N PRO A 60 -2.31 8.84 -21.46
CA PRO A 60 -2.99 8.23 -20.33
C PRO A 60 -2.87 6.71 -20.35
N ILE A 61 -2.50 6.13 -19.21
CA ILE A 61 -2.32 4.69 -19.08
C ILE A 61 -3.68 4.10 -18.73
N ASP A 62 -4.30 3.43 -19.69
CA ASP A 62 -5.52 2.68 -19.44
C ASP A 62 -5.14 1.25 -19.00
N GLY A 63 -4.91 1.09 -17.69
CA GLY A 63 -4.60 -0.17 -17.03
C GLY A 63 -5.45 -0.35 -15.76
N ILE A 64 -5.83 -1.58 -15.47
CA ILE A 64 -6.70 -1.93 -14.34
C ILE A 64 -5.92 -1.96 -13.02
N SER A 65 -4.67 -2.42 -13.08
CA SER A 65 -3.78 -2.56 -11.94
C SER A 65 -2.45 -1.86 -12.16
N LEU A 66 -2.01 -1.11 -11.17
CA LEU A 66 -0.79 -0.31 -11.20
C LEU A 66 0.06 -0.59 -9.97
N ARG A 67 1.35 -0.84 -10.16
CA ARG A 67 2.33 -0.94 -9.09
C ARG A 67 3.45 0.07 -9.31
N LEU A 68 3.69 0.92 -8.32
CA LEU A 68 4.73 1.94 -8.33
C LEU A 68 5.71 1.68 -7.19
N ILE A 69 6.98 1.53 -7.53
CA ILE A 69 8.07 1.35 -6.57
C ILE A 69 8.95 2.59 -6.63
N GLY A 70 8.81 3.48 -5.64
CA GLY A 70 9.66 4.65 -5.52
C GLY A 70 10.95 4.35 -4.78
N THR A 71 11.89 5.27 -4.90
CA THR A 71 13.21 5.18 -4.27
C THR A 71 13.27 5.87 -2.92
N CYS A 72 12.39 6.83 -2.69
CA CYS A 72 12.37 7.66 -1.50
C CYS A 72 11.00 8.28 -1.24
N ASP A 73 10.87 8.87 -0.06
CA ASP A 73 9.75 9.72 0.30
C ASP A 73 9.66 10.92 -0.65
N GLY A 74 8.51 11.14 -1.25
CA GLY A 74 8.25 12.24 -2.18
C GLY A 74 8.65 11.94 -3.63
N ASP A 75 8.97 10.69 -3.97
CA ASP A 75 9.37 10.32 -5.32
C ASP A 75 8.29 10.73 -6.34
N PRO A 76 8.60 11.60 -7.33
CA PRO A 76 7.63 12.07 -8.32
C PRO A 76 6.93 10.92 -9.05
N ILE A 77 7.53 9.73 -9.10
CA ILE A 77 6.94 8.52 -9.69
C ILE A 77 5.50 8.24 -9.25
N TYR A 78 5.09 8.67 -8.05
CA TYR A 78 3.72 8.48 -7.56
C TYR A 78 2.69 9.31 -8.32
N ASP A 79 3.08 10.43 -8.93
CA ASP A 79 2.21 11.23 -9.80
C ASP A 79 1.80 10.46 -11.06
N MET A 80 2.47 9.34 -11.38
CA MET A 80 2.04 8.45 -12.48
C MET A 80 0.62 7.92 -12.28
N VAL A 81 0.13 7.82 -11.03
CA VAL A 81 -1.27 7.42 -10.80
C VAL A 81 -2.25 8.44 -11.40
N GLU A 82 -1.90 9.74 -11.44
CA GLU A 82 -2.76 10.81 -12.00
C GLU A 82 -2.95 10.67 -13.51
N ARG A 83 -2.06 9.91 -14.14
CA ARG A 83 -2.05 9.68 -15.57
C ARG A 83 -2.74 8.36 -15.95
N CYS A 84 -3.18 7.58 -14.97
CA CYS A 84 -3.94 6.37 -15.24
C CYS A 84 -5.43 6.70 -15.42
N VAL A 85 -6.03 6.24 -16.52
CA VAL A 85 -7.44 6.56 -16.84
C VAL A 85 -8.40 5.92 -15.85
N SER A 86 -8.12 4.69 -15.42
CA SER A 86 -9.00 3.95 -14.51
C SER A 86 -8.29 2.90 -13.65
N PRO A 87 -7.33 3.29 -12.80
CA PRO A 87 -6.68 2.34 -11.90
C PRO A 87 -7.67 1.87 -10.84
N VAL A 88 -7.97 0.57 -10.81
CA VAL A 88 -8.85 -0.05 -9.80
C VAL A 88 -8.03 -0.60 -8.64
N ASP A 89 -6.82 -1.09 -8.94
CA ASP A 89 -5.90 -1.73 -7.99
C ASP A 89 -4.54 -1.04 -8.04
N VAL A 90 -4.17 -0.37 -6.95
CA VAL A 90 -2.95 0.43 -6.86
C VAL A 90 -2.07 -0.10 -5.74
N HIS A 91 -0.83 -0.40 -6.06
CA HIS A 91 0.22 -0.73 -5.11
C HIS A 91 1.31 0.34 -5.17
N VAL A 92 1.57 1.03 -4.07
CA VAL A 92 2.64 1.99 -3.94
C VAL A 92 3.62 1.59 -2.82
N SER A 93 4.91 1.53 -3.12
CA SER A 93 5.96 1.16 -2.17
C SER A 93 6.93 2.31 -1.91
N HIS A 94 7.30 2.54 -0.64
CA HIS A 94 8.22 3.59 -0.17
C HIS A 94 7.68 5.01 -0.31
N ARG A 95 6.36 5.17 -0.12
CA ARG A 95 5.68 6.47 -0.30
C ARG A 95 5.75 7.33 0.98
N PRO A 96 5.87 8.67 0.83
CA PRO A 96 5.81 9.63 1.94
C PRO A 96 4.42 9.64 2.56
N ALA A 97 4.36 10.00 3.84
CA ALA A 97 3.08 10.11 4.55
C ALA A 97 2.10 11.10 3.86
N TYR A 98 2.56 12.14 3.17
CA TYR A 98 1.77 13.31 2.75
C TYR A 98 1.34 13.36 1.27
N TRP A 99 1.00 12.23 0.64
CA TRP A 99 0.52 12.23 -0.75
C TRP A 99 -1.01 12.22 -0.78
N PHE A 100 -1.63 13.20 -1.45
CA PHE A 100 -3.08 13.27 -1.68
C PHE A 100 -3.43 12.54 -2.97
N ILE A 101 -4.44 11.69 -2.91
CA ILE A 101 -4.96 10.98 -4.08
C ILE A 101 -6.43 11.34 -4.26
N ASP A 102 -6.76 12.01 -5.36
CA ASP A 102 -8.15 12.23 -5.79
C ASP A 102 -8.53 11.22 -6.88
N TYR A 103 -8.83 9.98 -6.50
CA TYR A 103 -9.43 9.01 -7.42
C TYR A 103 -10.61 8.33 -6.78
N GLY A 104 -11.81 8.84 -7.03
CA GLY A 104 -13.06 8.21 -6.62
C GLY A 104 -13.32 6.81 -7.21
N ILE A 105 -12.37 6.20 -7.95
CA ILE A 105 -12.53 4.91 -8.64
C ILE A 105 -11.58 3.81 -8.15
N ILE A 106 -10.59 4.11 -7.32
CA ILE A 106 -9.72 3.08 -6.74
C ILE A 106 -10.56 2.22 -5.79
N ARG A 107 -10.52 0.91 -5.99
CA ARG A 107 -11.20 -0.07 -5.12
C ARG A 107 -10.23 -0.79 -4.21
N ARG A 108 -8.97 -0.96 -4.63
CA ARG A 108 -7.93 -1.65 -3.87
C ARG A 108 -6.67 -0.80 -3.80
N LEU A 109 -6.20 -0.53 -2.59
CA LEU A 109 -4.97 0.20 -2.33
C LEU A 109 -4.06 -0.61 -1.41
N HIS A 110 -2.86 -0.92 -1.90
CA HIS A 110 -1.76 -1.44 -1.12
C HIS A 110 -0.68 -0.38 -0.96
N TYR A 111 -0.37 -0.04 0.27
CA TYR A 111 0.59 0.99 0.62
C TYR A 111 1.69 0.41 1.49
N VAL A 112 2.95 0.53 1.04
CA VAL A 112 4.14 0.27 1.86
C VAL A 112 4.78 1.60 2.25
N VAL A 113 4.69 1.94 3.53
CA VAL A 113 5.26 3.13 4.17
C VAL A 113 6.79 3.02 4.14
N ALA A 114 7.48 4.14 3.88
CA ALA A 114 8.93 4.19 4.00
C ALA A 114 9.38 3.97 5.45
N GLY A 115 10.48 3.25 5.65
CA GLY A 115 10.92 2.79 6.97
C GLY A 115 11.31 3.88 7.99
N GLY A 116 11.31 5.15 7.60
CA GLY A 116 11.56 6.30 8.49
C GLY A 116 10.31 7.01 8.99
N SER A 117 9.12 6.69 8.47
CA SER A 117 7.86 7.29 8.96
C SER A 117 7.36 6.53 10.19
N MET A 118 7.01 7.27 11.24
CA MET A 118 6.47 6.71 12.49
C MET A 118 4.95 6.87 12.62
N GLU A 119 4.32 7.55 11.65
CA GLU A 119 2.89 7.85 11.66
C GLU A 119 2.28 7.49 10.30
N VAL A 120 1.34 6.56 10.32
CA VAL A 120 0.52 6.18 9.16
C VAL A 120 -0.75 7.05 9.07
N ASP A 121 -0.94 7.95 10.05
CA ASP A 121 -2.14 8.77 10.33
C ASP A 121 -2.68 9.59 9.14
N PHE A 122 -1.94 9.69 8.03
CA PHE A 122 -2.32 10.51 6.89
C PHE A 122 -3.12 9.78 5.80
N VAL A 123 -3.00 8.44 5.67
CA VAL A 123 -3.93 7.66 4.80
C VAL A 123 -5.39 7.92 5.22
N ASP A 124 -5.57 8.31 6.48
CA ASP A 124 -6.82 8.70 7.12
C ASP A 124 -7.25 10.15 6.86
N SER A 125 -6.55 10.94 6.02
CA SER A 125 -6.77 12.39 5.89
C SER A 125 -6.78 12.96 4.46
N GLY A 126 -6.51 12.16 3.43
CA GLY A 126 -6.18 12.71 2.11
C GLY A 126 -6.73 11.94 0.91
N GLY A 127 -8.04 11.96 0.70
CA GLY A 127 -8.65 11.63 -0.60
C GLY A 127 -10.14 11.26 -0.54
N ASP A 128 -10.92 11.73 -1.52
CA ASP A 128 -12.31 11.31 -1.75
C ASP A 128 -12.33 9.94 -2.47
N VAL A 129 -11.80 8.88 -1.84
CA VAL A 129 -11.78 7.52 -2.41
C VAL A 129 -13.01 6.73 -1.95
N LEU A 130 -14.19 7.25 -2.27
CA LEU A 130 -15.48 6.72 -1.80
C LEU A 130 -15.74 5.25 -2.19
N LEU A 131 -15.09 4.76 -3.24
CA LEU A 131 -15.26 3.40 -3.76
C LEU A 131 -14.23 2.39 -3.24
N MET A 132 -13.38 2.77 -2.29
CA MET A 132 -12.37 1.86 -1.75
C MET A 132 -13.04 0.72 -0.97
N GLU A 133 -12.74 -0.51 -1.37
CA GLU A 133 -13.23 -1.76 -0.76
C GLU A 133 -12.13 -2.48 0.01
N TRP A 134 -10.86 -2.26 -0.38
CA TRP A 134 -9.73 -2.87 0.27
C TRP A 134 -8.57 -1.91 0.45
N LEU A 135 -8.16 -1.74 1.69
CA LEU A 135 -6.98 -1.02 2.11
C LEU A 135 -5.98 -1.96 2.79
N SER A 136 -4.73 -1.86 2.39
CA SER A 136 -3.64 -2.61 2.98
C SER A 136 -2.48 -1.65 3.26
N ILE A 137 -2.08 -1.54 4.52
CA ILE A 137 -1.02 -0.65 4.96
C ILE A 137 0.09 -1.44 5.63
N ASP A 138 1.26 -1.42 4.99
CA ASP A 138 2.49 -2.03 5.49
C ASP A 138 3.48 -0.96 5.91
N GLY A 139 3.91 -1.00 7.16
CA GLY A 139 4.75 0.05 7.68
C GLY A 139 5.00 -0.11 9.16
N TYR A 140 5.88 0.74 9.67
CA TYR A 140 5.99 0.95 11.09
C TYR A 140 4.93 1.95 11.54
N ASP A 141 4.25 1.66 12.65
CA ASP A 141 3.12 2.43 13.11
C ASP A 141 3.01 2.37 14.62
N ARG A 142 3.29 3.53 15.24
CA ARG A 142 3.43 3.66 16.69
C ARG A 142 2.19 3.26 17.48
N ILE A 143 1.00 3.25 16.87
CA ILE A 143 -0.23 2.89 17.59
C ILE A 143 -0.20 1.41 18.04
N PHE A 144 0.68 0.61 17.44
CA PHE A 144 0.96 -0.78 17.77
C PHE A 144 2.26 -0.96 18.59
N ASP A 145 2.97 0.12 18.95
CA ASP A 145 4.34 0.08 19.46
C ASP A 145 4.48 -0.01 20.99
N ASP A 146 3.38 0.17 21.73
CA ASP A 146 3.42 0.01 23.18
C ASP A 146 2.96 -1.40 23.57
N TYR A 147 3.48 -1.95 24.68
CA TYR A 147 3.10 -3.23 25.29
C TYR A 147 1.58 -3.53 25.34
N HIS A 148 0.74 -2.50 25.15
CA HIS A 148 -0.66 -2.64 24.80
C HIS A 148 -1.05 -1.70 23.64
N PRO A 149 -1.97 -2.13 22.75
CA PRO A 149 -2.52 -1.28 21.70
C PRO A 149 -3.11 0.02 22.28
N GLN A 150 -2.81 1.16 21.65
CA GLN A 150 -3.36 2.46 22.05
C GLN A 150 -4.83 2.60 21.62
N LEU A 151 -5.74 1.91 22.31
CA LEU A 151 -7.16 1.79 21.94
C LEU A 151 -7.86 3.12 21.59
N PRO A 152 -7.62 4.25 22.31
CA PRO A 152 -8.20 5.54 21.92
C PRO A 152 -7.76 6.01 20.52
N LEU A 153 -6.46 5.90 20.21
CA LEU A 153 -5.93 6.27 18.89
C LEU A 153 -6.41 5.32 17.80
N MET A 154 -6.54 4.03 18.11
CA MET A 154 -7.09 3.04 17.17
C MET A 154 -8.55 3.34 16.84
N ARG A 155 -9.36 3.73 17.84
CA ARG A 155 -10.76 4.12 17.61
C ARG A 155 -10.85 5.38 16.77
N GLU A 156 -10.02 6.38 17.04
CA GLU A 156 -9.94 7.58 16.21
C GLU A 156 -9.57 7.25 14.76
N ARG A 157 -8.58 6.38 14.55
CA ARG A 157 -8.23 5.92 13.20
C ARG A 157 -9.37 5.18 12.53
N ALA A 158 -10.00 4.24 13.22
CA ALA A 158 -11.13 3.48 12.66
C ALA A 158 -12.29 4.39 12.24
N GLN A 159 -12.57 5.44 13.01
CA GLN A 159 -13.56 6.47 12.67
C GLN A 159 -13.17 7.24 11.41
N ARG A 160 -11.92 7.70 11.29
CA ARG A 160 -11.45 8.41 10.10
C ARG A 160 -11.48 7.52 8.85
N LEU A 161 -11.04 6.26 8.97
CA LEU A 161 -11.12 5.29 7.87
C LEU A 161 -12.57 5.06 7.44
N SER A 162 -13.51 4.90 8.38
CA SER A 162 -14.92 4.75 8.04
C SER A 162 -15.50 5.99 7.35
N TYR A 163 -15.09 7.18 7.79
CA TYR A 163 -15.52 8.44 7.19
C TYR A 163 -15.04 8.60 5.75
N ASN A 164 -13.76 8.31 5.48
CA ASN A 164 -13.16 8.47 4.14
C ASN A 164 -13.49 7.30 3.19
N PHE A 165 -13.61 6.08 3.73
CA PHE A 165 -13.74 4.84 2.96
C PHE A 165 -15.01 4.09 3.39
N GLN A 166 -16.17 4.66 3.05
CA GLN A 166 -17.48 4.15 3.49
C GLN A 166 -17.81 2.75 2.97
N LEU A 167 -17.17 2.32 1.89
CA LEU A 167 -17.33 0.98 1.30
C LEU A 167 -16.21 0.01 1.67
N LEU A 168 -15.32 0.38 2.60
CA LEU A 168 -14.18 -0.45 2.99
C LEU A 168 -14.64 -1.76 3.64
N GLN A 169 -14.36 -2.87 2.96
CA GLN A 169 -14.71 -4.22 3.39
C GLN A 169 -13.52 -4.96 4.00
N ARG A 170 -12.29 -4.62 3.57
CA ARG A 170 -11.07 -5.33 3.96
C ARG A 170 -9.99 -4.35 4.39
N LEU A 171 -9.43 -4.58 5.57
CA LEU A 171 -8.33 -3.81 6.11
C LEU A 171 -7.17 -4.72 6.48
N ALA A 172 -5.97 -4.45 5.98
CA ALA A 172 -4.75 -5.12 6.42
C ALA A 172 -3.77 -4.10 7.02
N LEU A 173 -3.21 -4.42 8.18
CA LEU A 173 -2.28 -3.58 8.93
C LEU A 173 -1.05 -4.41 9.32
N THR A 174 0.14 -3.81 9.20
CA THR A 174 1.34 -4.38 9.81
C THR A 174 1.36 -4.11 11.30
N TRP A 175 1.55 -5.16 12.10
CA TRP A 175 1.79 -5.11 13.54
C TRP A 175 3.27 -5.43 13.77
N ARG A 176 4.11 -4.39 13.79
CA ARG A 176 5.54 -4.51 14.05
C ARG A 176 5.86 -4.00 15.44
N ASP A 177 6.48 -4.85 16.24
CA ASP A 177 7.12 -4.51 17.52
C ASP A 177 8.51 -3.86 17.23
N THR A 178 8.88 -2.78 17.92
CA THR A 178 10.01 -1.86 17.61
C THR A 178 11.40 -2.48 17.57
N GLY A 179 11.56 -3.76 17.89
CA GLY A 179 12.84 -4.41 17.68
C GLY A 179 13.96 -3.83 18.54
N GLU A 180 13.70 -3.59 19.83
CA GLU A 180 14.74 -3.94 20.77
C GLU A 180 14.92 -5.46 20.72
N LEU A 181 16.17 -5.93 20.61
CA LEU A 181 16.60 -7.33 20.41
C LEU A 181 16.09 -8.35 21.45
N TYR A 182 15.22 -7.93 22.38
CA TYR A 182 14.69 -8.70 23.48
C TYR A 182 13.21 -8.33 23.72
N LEU A 183 12.31 -8.87 22.90
CA LEU A 183 10.98 -9.39 23.25
C LEU A 183 10.14 -9.46 21.96
N SER A 184 10.29 -10.55 21.21
CA SER A 184 9.35 -10.86 20.15
C SER A 184 8.10 -11.47 20.78
N SER A 185 7.08 -10.67 21.06
CA SER A 185 5.74 -11.24 21.31
C SER A 185 4.84 -10.86 20.14
N ASP A 186 4.52 -11.86 19.31
CA ASP A 186 3.28 -11.83 18.54
C ASP A 186 2.15 -11.38 19.49
N PRO A 187 1.28 -10.42 19.12
CA PRO A 187 0.21 -9.97 19.98
C PRO A 187 -0.65 -11.15 20.43
N SER A 188 -1.24 -11.06 21.62
CA SER A 188 -2.13 -12.11 22.08
C SER A 188 -3.38 -12.17 21.20
N ASP A 189 -4.04 -13.33 21.18
CA ASP A 189 -5.30 -13.50 20.45
C ASP A 189 -6.37 -12.50 20.94
N VAL A 190 -6.34 -12.18 22.24
CA VAL A 190 -7.20 -11.17 22.85
C VAL A 190 -6.93 -9.78 22.30
N ASP A 191 -5.66 -9.37 22.20
CA ASP A 191 -5.29 -8.04 21.70
C ASP A 191 -5.74 -7.86 20.24
N THR A 192 -5.50 -8.86 19.38
CA THR A 192 -5.93 -8.77 17.97
C THR A 192 -7.45 -8.73 17.80
N LEU A 193 -8.20 -9.49 18.61
CA LEU A 193 -9.67 -9.47 18.58
C LEU A 193 -10.24 -8.14 19.06
N ASP A 194 -9.71 -7.58 20.15
CA ASP A 194 -10.18 -6.31 20.69
C ASP A 194 -9.90 -5.15 19.73
N VAL A 195 -8.71 -5.14 19.11
CA VAL A 195 -8.38 -4.14 18.08
C VAL A 195 -9.26 -4.30 16.84
N ALA A 196 -9.46 -5.52 16.33
CA ALA A 196 -10.32 -5.73 15.18
C ALA A 196 -11.77 -5.31 15.45
N ARG A 197 -12.28 -5.55 16.67
CA ARG A 197 -13.63 -5.15 17.06
C ARG A 197 -13.85 -3.65 16.88
N ILE A 198 -12.86 -2.83 17.22
CA ILE A 198 -12.93 -1.37 17.00
C ILE A 198 -13.21 -1.06 15.52
N TYR A 199 -12.47 -1.66 14.59
CA TYR A 199 -12.69 -1.43 13.16
C TYR A 199 -14.05 -1.94 12.67
N PHE A 200 -14.54 -3.07 13.18
CA PHE A 200 -15.87 -3.59 12.84
C PHE A 200 -17.03 -2.79 13.44
N GLU A 201 -16.83 -2.17 14.61
CA GLU A 201 -17.81 -1.29 15.26
C GLU A 201 -17.94 0.03 14.50
N GLU A 202 -16.82 0.63 14.11
CA GLU A 202 -16.80 1.93 13.44
C GLU A 202 -17.12 1.81 11.94
N ASN A 203 -16.85 0.67 11.28
CA ASN A 203 -17.18 0.43 9.87
C ASN A 203 -18.13 -0.77 9.67
N PRO A 204 -19.43 -0.52 9.41
CA PRO A 204 -20.42 -1.59 9.21
C PRO A 204 -20.17 -2.50 8.01
N CYS A 205 -19.51 -1.99 6.96
CA CYS A 205 -19.21 -2.71 5.72
C CYS A 205 -17.97 -3.61 5.87
N MET A 206 -17.19 -3.47 6.95
CA MET A 206 -16.01 -4.28 7.18
C MET A 206 -16.37 -5.77 7.34
N GLU A 207 -15.69 -6.61 6.57
CA GLU A 207 -15.84 -8.07 6.54
C GLU A 207 -14.59 -8.77 7.11
N LEU A 208 -13.41 -8.17 6.95
CA LEU A 208 -12.13 -8.77 7.31
C LEU A 208 -11.13 -7.72 7.80
N VAL A 209 -10.49 -8.00 8.94
CA VAL A 209 -9.30 -7.29 9.42
C VAL A 209 -8.13 -8.27 9.49
N THR A 210 -7.01 -7.93 8.87
CA THR A 210 -5.80 -8.75 8.83
C THR A 210 -4.65 -8.03 9.54
N PHE A 211 -4.09 -8.65 10.56
CA PHE A 211 -2.85 -8.22 11.19
C PHE A 211 -1.67 -9.02 10.66
N ARG A 212 -0.72 -8.32 10.05
CA ARG A 212 0.55 -8.89 9.55
C ARG A 212 1.59 -8.75 10.63
N LEU A 213 1.91 -9.85 11.30
CA LEU A 213 2.81 -9.87 12.45
C LEU A 213 4.27 -9.91 11.96
N ARG A 214 4.75 -11.12 11.71
CA ARG A 214 6.07 -11.41 11.14
C ARG A 214 5.89 -12.35 9.97
N PHE A 215 6.45 -12.01 8.83
CA PHE A 215 6.44 -12.89 7.66
C PHE A 215 6.96 -14.30 8.05
N PRO A 216 6.24 -15.39 7.71
CA PRO A 216 5.06 -15.45 6.83
C PRO A 216 3.70 -15.48 7.57
N ARG A 217 3.67 -15.24 8.89
CA ARG A 217 2.47 -15.37 9.72
C ARG A 217 1.58 -14.14 9.67
N LEU A 218 0.28 -14.38 9.59
CA LEU A 218 -0.75 -13.36 9.77
C LEU A 218 -1.88 -13.87 10.67
N VAL A 219 -2.65 -12.92 11.21
CA VAL A 219 -3.90 -13.16 11.93
C VAL A 219 -5.02 -12.47 11.16
N GLU A 220 -6.06 -13.23 10.82
CA GLU A 220 -7.27 -12.74 10.17
C GLU A 220 -8.43 -12.80 11.16
N ILE A 221 -9.16 -11.70 11.29
CA ILE A 221 -10.42 -11.62 12.03
C ILE A 221 -11.53 -11.40 11.01
N GLU A 222 -12.37 -12.41 10.81
CA GLU A 222 -13.50 -12.39 9.89
C GLU A 222 -14.82 -12.13 10.65
N LYS A 223 -15.69 -11.29 10.10
CA LYS A 223 -17.04 -11.07 10.63
C LYS A 223 -18.01 -12.07 10.01
N VAL A 224 -18.49 -13.02 10.82
CA VAL A 224 -19.44 -14.06 10.41
C VAL A 224 -20.78 -13.78 11.10
N GLY A 225 -21.63 -12.99 10.44
CA GLY A 225 -22.87 -12.49 11.04
C GLY A 225 -22.58 -11.53 12.19
N HIS A 226 -22.87 -11.96 13.42
CA HIS A 226 -22.61 -11.17 14.65
C HIS A 226 -21.34 -11.63 15.39
N GLU A 227 -20.67 -12.68 14.93
CA GLU A 227 -19.48 -13.24 15.57
C GLU A 227 -18.20 -12.81 14.86
N LEU A 228 -17.10 -12.70 15.62
CA LEU A 228 -15.76 -12.49 15.08
C LEU A 228 -14.99 -13.80 15.16
N LYS A 229 -14.55 -14.30 14.02
CA LYS A 229 -13.76 -15.54 13.92
C LYS A 229 -12.31 -15.20 13.64
N GLN A 230 -11.43 -15.59 14.56
CA GLN A 230 -10.00 -15.47 14.39
C GLN A 230 -9.41 -16.71 13.70
N THR A 231 -8.56 -16.48 12.70
CA THR A 231 -7.78 -17.53 12.02
C THR A 231 -6.31 -17.11 11.94
N LYS A 232 -5.39 -18.01 12.31
CA LYS A 232 -3.95 -17.83 12.11
C LYS A 232 -3.55 -18.56 10.84
N ARG A 233 -2.80 -17.90 9.96
CA ARG A 233 -2.38 -18.49 8.68
C ARG A 233 -0.92 -18.24 8.38
N ASN A 234 -0.37 -19.11 7.56
CA ASN A 234 0.94 -18.97 6.95
C ASN A 234 0.74 -18.57 5.48
N MET A 235 1.15 -17.35 5.13
CA MET A 235 0.97 -16.78 3.79
C MET A 235 1.68 -17.58 2.69
N VAL A 236 2.73 -18.33 3.02
CA VAL A 236 3.47 -19.15 2.04
C VAL A 236 2.76 -20.47 1.78
N GLU A 237 2.14 -21.06 2.79
CA GLU A 237 1.45 -22.36 2.68
C GLU A 237 0.02 -22.20 2.16
N GLU A 238 -0.62 -21.07 2.48
CA GLU A 238 -1.99 -20.74 2.09
C GLU A 238 -2.06 -19.38 1.40
N PRO A 239 -1.52 -19.21 0.18
CA PRO A 239 -1.62 -17.96 -0.55
C PRO A 239 -3.09 -17.64 -0.88
N ARG A 240 -3.53 -16.39 -0.71
CA ARG A 240 -4.84 -15.94 -1.21
C ARG A 240 -4.70 -15.38 -2.63
N GLU A 241 -5.72 -15.60 -3.45
CA GLU A 241 -5.90 -15.00 -4.79
C GLU A 241 -6.07 -13.48 -4.76
N ASP A 242 -6.24 -12.92 -3.57
CA ASP A 242 -6.53 -11.51 -3.34
C ASP A 242 -5.27 -10.62 -3.55
N GLY A 243 -4.10 -11.23 -3.73
CA GLY A 243 -2.97 -10.59 -4.42
C GLY A 243 -1.83 -10.12 -3.53
N TRP A 244 -1.74 -10.55 -2.26
CA TRP A 244 -0.57 -10.25 -1.43
C TRP A 244 -0.07 -11.36 -0.48
N PRO A 245 1.27 -11.55 -0.36
CA PRO A 245 2.23 -11.18 -1.38
C PRO A 245 2.03 -12.19 -2.51
N ASN A 246 1.68 -11.72 -3.72
CA ASN A 246 2.22 -12.40 -4.89
C ASN A 246 3.74 -12.23 -4.76
N ILE A 247 4.37 -13.16 -4.05
CA ILE A 247 5.80 -13.36 -4.05
C ILE A 247 6.08 -13.76 -5.50
N CYS A 248 6.31 -12.76 -6.36
CA CYS A 248 7.08 -13.04 -7.56
C CYS A 248 8.46 -13.50 -7.05
N PRO A 249 8.97 -14.65 -7.51
CA PRO A 249 10.35 -15.05 -7.25
C PRO A 249 11.35 -14.00 -7.75
#